data_AF-Q9RXS4-F1
#
_entry.id   AF-Q9RXS4-F1
#
_cell.length_a   1.000
_cell.length_b   1.000
_cell.length_c   1.000
_cell.angle_alpha   90.00
_cell.angle_beta   90.00
_cell.angle_gamma   90.00
#
_symmetry.space_group_name_H-M   'P 1'
#
loop_
_entity.id
_entity.type
_entity.pdbx_description
1 polymer ?
#
loop_
_entity_poly.entity_id
_entity_poly.type
_entity_poly.pdbx_seq_one_letter_code
_entity_poly.pdbx_strand_id
1 'polypeptide(L)' 'MSENRQKMNKTYQRILSGLLLNAERDVRLARAGTDEAARAKANVRLETLRAALEIYAASHKLAYGERPWPREERT' A
#
# COMPACT_ATOMS: atom_id res chain seq x y z
N MET A 1 21.96 -3.30 5.22
CA MET A 1 21.32 -2.09 4.64
C MET A 1 21.96 -0.83 5.24
N SER A 2 22.17 0.28 4.50
CA SER A 2 22.69 1.52 5.13
C SER A 2 21.62 2.20 6.00
N GLU A 3 22.02 2.88 7.08
CA GLU A 3 21.08 3.55 8.01
C GLU A 3 20.15 4.55 7.30
N ASN A 4 20.68 5.30 6.34
CA ASN A 4 19.89 6.26 5.55
C ASN A 4 18.78 5.56 4.76
N ARG A 5 19.05 4.36 4.22
CA ARG A 5 18.07 3.55 3.48
C ARG A 5 17.02 2.95 4.41
N GLN A 6 17.40 2.50 5.61
CA GLN A 6 16.44 2.03 6.61
C GLN A 6 15.50 3.15 7.06
N LYS A 7 16.02 4.37 7.27
CA LYS A 7 15.21 5.55 7.61
C LYS A 7 14.24 5.90 6.48
N MET A 8 14.71 5.89 5.23
CA MET A 8 13.87 6.12 4.05
C MET A 8 12.74 5.07 3.96
N ASN A 9 13.07 3.78 4.09
CA ASN A 9 12.08 2.70 4.02
C ASN A 9 11.03 2.82 5.12
N LYS A 10 11.42 3.17 6.36
CA LYS A 10 10.48 3.43 7.47
C LYS A 10 9.55 4.61 7.19
N THR A 11 10.08 5.73 6.69
CA THR A 11 9.27 6.90 6.34
C THR A 11 8.27 6.56 5.23
N TYR A 12 8.75 5.86 4.20
CA TYR A 12 7.92 5.48 3.07
C TYR A 12 6.83 4.49 3.49
N GLN A 13 7.16 3.51 4.34
CA GLN A 13 6.18 2.60 4.95
C GLN A 13 5.10 3.36 5.72
N ARG A 14 5.46 4.33 6.57
CA ARG A 14 4.50 5.11 7.35
C ARG A 14 3.52 5.89 6.46
N ILE A 15 4.02 6.55 5.42
CA ILE A 15 3.19 7.32 4.49
C ILE A 15 2.20 6.39 3.80
N LEU A 16 2.68 5.26 3.29
CA LEU A 16 1.86 4.30 2.54
C LEU A 16 0.83 3.60 3.41
N SER A 17 1.17 3.23 4.66
CA SER A 17 0.20 2.68 5.60
C SER A 17 -0.94 3.67 5.86
N GLY A 18 -0.65 4.97 5.98
CA GLY A 18 -1.68 6.00 6.10
C GLY A 18 -2.59 6.08 4.87
N LEU A 19 -2.01 6.01 3.67
CA LEU A 19 -2.78 6.02 2.41
C LEU A 19 -3.66 4.78 2.24
N LEU A 20 -3.15 3.59 2.60
CA LEU A 20 -3.91 2.35 2.58
C LEU A 20 -5.08 2.38 3.56
N LEU A 21 -4.84 2.75 4.81
CA LEU A 21 -5.89 2.84 5.83
C LEU A 21 -7.02 3.78 5.41
N ASN A 22 -6.67 4.91 4.79
CA ASN A 22 -7.66 5.84 4.23
C ASN A 22 -8.44 5.21 3.07
N ALA A 23 -7.77 4.54 2.12
CA ALA A 23 -8.45 3.89 1.00
C ALA A 23 -9.36 2.74 1.47
N GLU A 24 -8.95 1.96 2.47
CA GLU A 24 -9.78 0.92 3.08
C GLU A 24 -10.99 1.50 3.80
N ARG A 25 -10.82 2.64 4.48
CA ARG A 25 -11.94 3.40 5.05
C ARG A 25 -12.88 3.89 3.97
N ASP A 26 -12.37 4.45 2.88
CA ASP A 26 -13.17 4.94 1.75
C ASP A 26 -14.00 3.80 1.13
N VAL A 27 -13.40 2.61 0.96
CA VAL A 27 -14.14 1.42 0.51
C VAL A 27 -15.23 1.02 1.50
N ARG A 28 -14.96 1.02 2.81
CA ARG A 28 -15.97 0.72 3.83
C ARG A 28 -17.14 1.70 3.80
N LEU A 29 -16.84 3.01 3.68
CA LEU A 29 -17.85 4.05 3.57
C LEU A 29 -18.67 3.93 2.28
N ALA A 30 -18.01 3.71 1.15
CA ALA A 30 -18.68 3.56 -0.15
C ALA A 30 -19.55 2.30 -0.21
N ARG A 31 -19.19 1.23 0.50
CA ARG A 31 -20.02 0.02 0.63
C ARG A 31 -21.32 0.24 1.42
N ALA A 32 -21.33 1.21 2.34
CA ALA A 32 -22.52 1.56 3.11
C ALA A 32 -23.49 2.46 2.33
N GLY A 33 -23.04 3.07 1.22
CA GLY A 33 -23.87 3.87 0.33
C GLY A 33 -24.51 3.06 -0.80
N THR A 34 -25.35 3.71 -1.59
CA THR A 34 -26.02 3.14 -2.77
C THR A 34 -25.37 3.55 -4.10
N ASP A 35 -24.29 4.36 -4.05
CA ASP A 35 -23.58 4.83 -5.25
C ASP A 35 -22.53 3.80 -5.71
N GLU A 36 -22.92 3.05 -6.73
CA GLU A 36 -22.09 2.02 -7.37
C GLU A 36 -20.81 2.58 -8.01
N ALA A 37 -20.87 3.80 -8.58
CA ALA A 37 -19.71 4.42 -9.20
C ALA A 37 -18.69 4.84 -8.14
N ALA A 38 -19.16 5.40 -7.01
CA ALA A 38 -18.32 5.71 -5.87
C ALA A 38 -17.65 4.45 -5.29
N ARG A 39 -18.39 3.34 -5.19
CA ARG A 39 -17.87 2.05 -4.74
C ARG A 39 -16.79 1.50 -5.67
N ALA A 40 -17.04 1.50 -6.97
CA ALA A 40 -16.06 1.07 -7.98
C ALA A 40 -14.77 1.91 -7.90
N LYS A 41 -14.91 3.24 -7.83
CA LYS A 41 -13.78 4.17 -7.70
C LYS A 41 -12.96 3.94 -6.44
N ALA A 42 -13.60 3.73 -5.30
CA ALA A 42 -12.92 3.45 -4.03
C ALA A 42 -12.14 2.12 -4.10
N ASN A 43 -12.74 1.06 -4.66
CA ASN A 43 -12.07 -0.22 -4.85
C ASN A 43 -10.86 -0.11 -5.78
N VAL A 44 -11.00 0.57 -6.93
CA VAL A 44 -9.89 0.79 -7.88
C VAL A 44 -8.73 1.54 -7.21
N ARG A 45 -9.03 2.56 -6.39
CA ARG A 45 -8.00 3.29 -5.64
C ARG A 45 -7.25 2.38 -4.67
N LEU A 46 -7.97 1.54 -3.92
CA LEU A 46 -7.35 0.60 -2.98
C LEU A 46 -6.44 -0.40 -3.71
N GLU A 47 -6.92 -1.00 -4.79
CA GLU A 47 -6.14 -1.97 -5.58
C GLU A 47 -4.92 -1.31 -6.24
N THR A 48 -5.04 -0.06 -6.71
CA THR A 48 -3.91 0.69 -7.27
C THR A 48 -2.81 0.91 -6.23
N LEU A 49 -3.18 1.27 -5.00
CA LEU A 49 -2.21 1.45 -3.91
C LEU A 49 -1.51 0.12 -3.54
N ARG A 50 -2.27 -0.98 -3.50
CA ARG A 50 -1.71 -2.33 -3.26
C ARG A 50 -0.74 -2.74 -4.37
N ALA A 51 -1.09 -2.49 -5.62
CA ALA A 51 -0.21 -2.78 -6.76
C ALA A 51 1.09 -1.94 -6.70
N ALA A 52 0.98 -0.64 -6.41
CA ALA A 52 2.15 0.23 -6.28
C ALA A 52 3.11 -0.24 -5.18
N LEU A 53 2.58 -0.74 -4.06
CA LEU A 53 3.36 -1.31 -2.96
C LEU A 53 4.14 -2.56 -3.37
N GLU A 54 3.49 -3.49 -4.06
CA GLU A 54 4.16 -4.70 -4.53
C GLU A 54 5.22 -4.38 -5.60
N ILE A 55 4.96 -3.43 -6.49
CA ILE A 55 5.94 -2.96 -7.48
C ILE A 55 7.17 -2.37 -6.78
N TYR A 56 6.97 -1.48 -5.80
CA TYR A 56 8.10 -0.92 -5.06
C TYR A 56 8.89 -2.00 -4.32
N ALA A 57 8.20 -2.92 -3.64
CA ALA A 57 8.85 -3.99 -2.90
C ALA A 57 9.65 -4.94 -3.83
N ALA A 58 9.12 -5.24 -5.01
CA ALA A 58 9.82 -6.02 -6.04
C ALA A 58 11.05 -5.28 -6.57
N SER A 59 10.92 -4.00 -6.93
CA SER A 59 12.03 -3.16 -7.38
C SER A 59 13.14 -3.05 -6.33
N HIS A 60 12.77 -2.89 -5.07
CA HIS A 60 13.74 -2.84 -3.97
C HIS A 60 14.45 -4.19 -3.77
N LYS A 61 13.73 -5.32 -3.89
CA LYS A 61 14.35 -6.65 -3.86
C LYS A 61 15.34 -6.84 -5.01
N LEU A 62 14.99 -6.38 -6.22
CA LEU A 62 15.86 -6.45 -7.38
C LEU A 62 17.14 -5.61 -7.19
N ALA A 63 17.00 -4.39 -6.67
CA ALA A 63 18.10 -3.46 -6.51
C ALA A 63 19.03 -3.79 -5.32
N TYR A 64 18.49 -4.35 -4.24
CA TYR A 64 19.20 -4.47 -2.96
C TYR A 64 19.26 -5.90 -2.40
N GLY A 65 18.71 -6.90 -3.11
CA GLY A 65 18.69 -8.30 -2.69
C GLY A 65 17.66 -8.64 -1.59
N GLU A 66 17.05 -7.62 -0.98
CA GLU A 66 16.10 -7.76 0.13
C GLU A 66 14.83 -6.94 -0.11
N ARG A 67 13.68 -7.42 0.38
CA ARG A 67 12.45 -6.61 0.39
C ARG A 67 12.62 -5.46 1.40
N PRO A 68 11.97 -4.31 1.17
CA PRO A 68 12.06 -3.16 2.08
C PRO A 68 11.24 -3.38 3.37
N TRP A 69 10.26 -4.29 3.32
CA TRP A 69 9.45 -4.77 4.45
C TRP A 69 9.12 -6.25 4.27
N PRO A 70 8.86 -6.98 5.37
CA PRO A 70 8.38 -8.36 5.30
C PRO A 70 7.04 -8.42 4.56
N ARG A 71 6.76 -9.57 3.95
CA ARG A 71 5.42 -9.84 3.41
C ARG A 71 4.53 -10.19 4.61
N GLU A 72 3.41 -9.51 4.77
CA GLU A 72 2.37 -10.01 5.68
C GLU A 72 1.87 -11.33 5.10
N GLU A 73 1.99 -12.41 5.88
CA GLU A 73 1.37 -13.67 5.55
C GLU A 73 -0.14 -13.44 5.55
N ARG A 74 -0.77 -13.63 4.39
CA ARG A 74 -2.23 -13.67 4.31
C ARG A 74 -2.68 -14.95 5.00
N THR A 75 -3.07 -14.88 6.27
CA THR A 75 -3.84 -15.91 6.97
C THR A 75 -5.29 -15.92 6.51
#